data_AF-A0A8C0K1R9-F1
#
_entry.id   AF-A0A8C0K1R9-F1
#
_cell.length_a   1.000
_cell.length_b   1.000
_cell.length_c   1.000
_cell.angle_alpha   90.00
_cell.angle_beta   90.00
_cell.angle_gamma   90.00
#
_symmetry.space_group_name_H-M   'P 1'
#
loop_
_entity.id
_entity.type
_entity.pdbx_description
1 polymer ?
#
loop_
_entity_poly.entity_id
_entity_poly.type
_entity_poly.pdbx_seq_one_letter_code
_entity_poly.pdbx_strand_id
1 'polypeptide(L)'
;GPCPRRPRGGPGWRQGAPRPLFADWLLGEVSSGRYEGLRWLDAGRTRFRVPWKHFARKDLGEADALIFKAWAVARGRWPPGGGRDQLACEAALRAGWKTNFRCALRSTQRFVMLQDNSGDPTDPHKVYALSSEPGCRGEEPHGRAAVGEPGAQARHGPFAGSCMGSGCNHSRHSW
;
A
#
# COMPACT_ATOMS: atom_id res chain seq x y z
N GLY A 1 6.15 -10.62 -30.85
CA GLY A 1 5.92 -9.20 -31.22
C GLY A 1 6.26 -8.27 -30.08
N PRO A 2 6.47 -6.96 -30.34
CA PRO A 2 6.80 -5.97 -29.33
C PRO A 2 5.62 -5.66 -28.40
N CYS A 3 5.90 -5.23 -27.16
CA CYS A 3 4.86 -4.86 -26.19
C CYS A 3 3.91 -3.79 -26.76
N PRO A 4 2.60 -3.87 -26.46
CA PRO A 4 1.63 -2.91 -26.96
C PRO A 4 2.00 -1.50 -26.50
N ARG A 5 2.36 -0.65 -27.46
CA ARG A 5 2.65 0.75 -27.21
C ARG A 5 1.34 1.51 -27.10
N ARG A 6 1.21 2.34 -26.06
CA ARG A 6 0.09 3.28 -25.93
C ARG A 6 -0.02 4.12 -27.23
N PRO A 7 -1.22 4.38 -27.77
CA PRO A 7 -1.38 5.19 -28.97
C PRO A 7 -0.78 6.57 -28.70
N ARG A 8 0.11 7.03 -29.59
CA ARG A 8 0.62 8.41 -29.55
C ARG A 8 -0.50 9.32 -30.07
N GLY A 9 -0.99 10.23 -29.23
CA GLY A 9 -1.94 11.27 -29.64
C GLY A 9 -3.43 10.95 -29.52
N GLY A 10 -3.84 9.78 -28.98
CA GLY A 10 -5.25 9.44 -28.75
C GLY A 10 -5.64 9.36 -27.27
N PRO A 11 -6.95 9.32 -26.92
CA PRO A 11 -7.36 8.86 -25.60
C PRO A 11 -6.72 7.49 -25.36
N GLY A 12 -6.25 7.23 -24.13
CA GLY A 12 -5.63 5.94 -23.84
C GLY A 12 -6.57 4.76 -24.12
N TRP A 13 -6.19 3.55 -23.73
CA TRP A 13 -7.05 2.36 -23.88
C TRP A 13 -8.39 2.40 -23.10
N ARG A 14 -8.79 3.56 -22.56
CA ARG A 14 -10.12 3.88 -22.07
C ARG A 14 -10.70 5.04 -22.87
N GLN A 15 -11.84 4.79 -23.50
CA GLN A 15 -12.68 5.81 -24.10
C GLN A 15 -13.59 6.42 -23.00
N GLY A 16 -13.61 7.74 -22.88
CA GLY A 16 -14.67 8.54 -22.24
C GLY A 16 -14.81 8.58 -20.71
N ALA A 17 -14.39 7.56 -19.95
CA ALA A 17 -14.65 7.53 -18.51
C ALA A 17 -13.57 8.24 -17.66
N PRO A 18 -13.95 9.00 -16.61
CA PRO A 18 -13.01 9.51 -15.60
C PRO A 18 -12.13 8.39 -15.02
N ARG A 19 -10.88 8.72 -14.70
CA ARG A 19 -9.97 7.74 -14.08
C ARG A 19 -10.56 7.36 -12.71
N PRO A 20 -10.88 6.09 -12.46
CA PRO A 20 -11.55 5.71 -11.22
C PRO A 20 -10.61 5.96 -10.03
N LEU A 21 -11.19 6.41 -8.91
CA LEU A 21 -10.49 6.45 -7.64
C LEU A 21 -10.16 5.02 -7.22
N PHE A 22 -8.96 4.80 -6.67
CA PHE A 22 -8.52 3.47 -6.28
C PHE A 22 -9.48 2.82 -5.27
N ALA A 23 -10.02 3.62 -4.34
CA ALA A 23 -10.95 3.15 -3.33
C ALA A 23 -12.22 2.55 -3.95
N ASP A 24 -12.96 3.34 -4.75
CA ASP A 24 -14.22 2.90 -5.35
C ASP A 24 -14.01 1.73 -6.31
N TRP A 25 -12.93 1.77 -7.08
CA TRP A 25 -12.57 0.66 -7.95
C TRP A 25 -12.32 -0.62 -7.15
N LEU A 26 -11.49 -0.56 -6.10
CA LEU A 26 -11.18 -1.74 -5.30
C LEU A 26 -12.44 -2.33 -4.64
N LEU A 27 -13.34 -1.49 -4.13
CA LEU A 27 -14.59 -1.96 -3.51
C LEU A 27 -15.53 -2.62 -4.53
N GLY A 28 -15.56 -2.13 -5.76
CA GLY A 28 -16.22 -2.80 -6.88
C GLY A 28 -15.63 -4.18 -7.14
N GLU A 29 -14.30 -4.28 -7.18
CA GLU A 29 -13.62 -5.57 -7.40
C GLU A 29 -13.81 -6.55 -6.24
N VAL A 30 -13.79 -6.10 -4.98
CA VAL A 30 -14.10 -6.92 -3.80
C VAL A 30 -15.53 -7.44 -3.88
N SER A 31 -16.48 -6.59 -4.28
CA SER A 31 -17.89 -6.97 -4.45
C SER A 31 -18.12 -7.93 -5.63
N SER A 32 -17.24 -7.90 -6.63
CA SER A 32 -17.33 -8.80 -7.79
C SER A 32 -16.99 -10.25 -7.46
N GLY A 33 -16.23 -10.49 -6.38
CA GLY A 33 -15.81 -11.84 -5.98
C GLY A 33 -14.90 -12.56 -6.99
N ARG A 34 -14.34 -11.85 -7.97
CA ARG A 34 -13.57 -12.46 -9.08
C ARG A 34 -12.15 -12.87 -8.72
N TYR A 35 -11.61 -12.39 -7.60
CA TYR A 35 -10.22 -12.62 -7.22
C TYR A 35 -10.16 -13.44 -5.94
N GLU A 36 -9.38 -14.51 -5.98
CA GLU A 36 -9.21 -15.41 -4.85
C GLU A 36 -8.66 -14.65 -3.63
N GLY A 37 -9.31 -14.85 -2.48
CA GLY A 37 -8.94 -14.22 -1.21
C GLY A 37 -9.23 -12.72 -1.10
N LEU A 38 -9.73 -12.05 -2.15
CA LEU A 38 -10.21 -10.66 -2.11
C LEU A 38 -11.73 -10.65 -1.94
N ARG A 39 -12.21 -10.44 -0.72
CA ARG A 39 -13.64 -10.53 -0.40
C ARG A 39 -14.04 -9.69 0.80
N TRP A 40 -15.34 -9.40 0.88
CA TRP A 40 -15.99 -8.90 2.08
C TRP A 40 -15.95 -9.95 3.19
N LEU A 41 -15.78 -9.50 4.43
CA LEU A 41 -15.79 -10.33 5.63
C LEU A 41 -17.12 -10.24 6.38
N ASP A 42 -17.92 -9.21 6.11
CA ASP A 42 -19.22 -8.98 6.72
C ASP A 42 -20.28 -8.69 5.63
N ALA A 43 -21.53 -9.03 5.94
CA ALA A 43 -22.67 -8.74 5.06
C ALA A 43 -22.90 -7.22 4.87
N GLY A 44 -22.52 -6.41 5.86
CA GLY A 44 -22.61 -4.96 5.82
C GLY A 44 -21.59 -4.28 4.89
N ARG A 45 -20.67 -5.04 4.28
CA ARG A 45 -19.61 -4.52 3.40
C ARG A 45 -18.81 -3.39 4.05
N THR A 46 -18.46 -3.56 5.31
CA THR A 46 -17.68 -2.59 6.08
C THR A 46 -16.22 -3.02 6.22
N ARG A 47 -15.93 -4.32 6.10
CA ARG A 47 -14.63 -4.96 6.27
C ARG A 47 -14.33 -5.90 5.12
N PHE A 48 -13.15 -5.78 4.55
CA PHE A 48 -12.69 -6.64 3.48
C PHE A 48 -11.26 -7.10 3.72
N ARG A 49 -10.90 -8.22 3.11
CA ARG A 49 -9.52 -8.73 3.12
C ARG A 49 -8.89 -8.60 1.75
N VAL A 50 -7.58 -8.38 1.74
CA VAL A 50 -6.73 -8.32 0.54
C VAL A 50 -5.63 -9.37 0.66
N PRO A 51 -5.46 -10.27 -0.33
CA PRO A 51 -4.35 -11.21 -0.36
C PRO A 51 -3.00 -10.48 -0.32
N TRP A 52 -2.07 -10.97 0.50
CA TRP A 52 -0.77 -10.32 0.74
C TRP A 52 0.43 -11.26 0.61
N LYS A 53 0.32 -12.25 -0.27
CA LYS A 53 1.38 -13.22 -0.51
C LYS A 53 2.72 -12.55 -0.88
N HIS A 54 3.77 -12.96 -0.18
CA HIS A 54 5.14 -12.50 -0.39
C HIS A 54 5.78 -13.25 -1.55
N PHE A 55 5.55 -12.76 -2.78
CA PHE A 55 6.23 -13.28 -3.97
C PHE A 55 7.65 -12.75 -4.07
N ALA A 56 8.63 -13.62 -4.36
CA ALA A 56 9.88 -13.18 -4.96
C ALA A 56 9.63 -12.66 -6.39
N ARG A 57 10.56 -11.86 -6.93
CA ARG A 57 10.36 -11.15 -8.21
C ARG A 57 9.98 -12.06 -9.39
N LYS A 58 10.38 -13.33 -9.38
CA LYS A 58 10.16 -14.30 -10.47
C LYS A 58 8.92 -15.17 -10.29
N ASP A 59 8.32 -15.19 -9.10
CA ASP A 59 7.28 -16.15 -8.74
C ASP A 59 5.87 -15.56 -8.77
N LEU A 60 5.73 -14.32 -9.28
CA LEU A 60 4.43 -13.70 -9.43
C LEU A 60 3.72 -14.26 -10.68
N GLY A 61 2.92 -15.29 -10.44
CA GLY A 61 2.11 -15.98 -11.44
C GLY A 61 1.04 -15.08 -12.07
N GLU A 62 0.43 -15.56 -13.15
CA GLU A 62 -0.65 -14.83 -13.83
C GLU A 62 -1.89 -14.69 -12.95
N ALA A 63 -2.31 -15.77 -12.27
CA ALA A 63 -3.46 -15.79 -11.37
C ALA A 63 -3.31 -14.78 -10.21
N ASP A 64 -2.12 -14.75 -9.59
CA ASP A 64 -1.81 -13.83 -8.50
C ASP A 64 -1.74 -12.36 -8.94
N ALA A 65 -1.44 -12.13 -10.23
CA ALA A 65 -1.32 -10.80 -10.79
C ALA A 65 -2.63 -10.23 -11.34
N LEU A 66 -3.73 -10.98 -11.31
CA LEU A 66 -5.00 -10.59 -11.94
C LEU A 66 -5.53 -9.25 -11.40
N ILE A 67 -5.55 -9.05 -10.09
CA ILE A 67 -6.03 -7.79 -9.49
C ILE A 67 -5.07 -6.62 -9.81
N PHE A 68 -3.77 -6.88 -9.86
CA PHE A 68 -2.77 -5.85 -10.19
C PHE A 68 -2.88 -5.42 -11.67
N LYS A 69 -3.09 -6.39 -12.57
CA LYS A 69 -3.36 -6.16 -13.99
C LYS A 69 -4.67 -5.40 -14.17
N ALA A 70 -5.73 -5.79 -13.47
CA ALA A 70 -7.02 -5.12 -13.53
C ALA A 70 -6.90 -3.64 -13.12
N TRP A 71 -6.11 -3.32 -12.10
CA TRP A 71 -5.81 -1.92 -11.73
C TRP A 71 -5.05 -1.16 -12.83
N ALA A 72 -4.06 -1.81 -13.46
CA ALA A 72 -3.33 -1.20 -14.58
C ALA A 72 -4.27 -0.91 -15.77
N VAL A 73 -5.19 -1.82 -16.07
CA VAL A 73 -6.24 -1.62 -17.08
C VAL A 73 -7.23 -0.52 -16.64
N ALA A 74 -7.71 -0.52 -15.39
CA ALA A 74 -8.52 0.54 -14.75
C ALA A 74 -7.94 1.93 -14.97
N ARG A 75 -6.63 2.06 -14.84
CA ARG A 75 -5.91 3.33 -15.01
C ARG A 75 -5.53 3.66 -16.46
N GLY A 76 -5.88 2.80 -17.42
CA GLY A 76 -5.51 2.93 -18.84
C GLY A 76 -4.00 2.82 -19.08
N ARG A 77 -3.29 2.09 -18.20
CA ARG A 77 -1.84 1.81 -18.30
C ARG A 77 -1.55 0.47 -18.97
N TRP A 78 -2.57 -0.37 -19.15
CA TRP A 78 -2.51 -1.62 -19.91
C TRP A 78 -3.74 -1.75 -20.82
N PRO A 79 -3.62 -2.30 -22.04
CA PRO A 79 -4.77 -2.54 -22.90
C PRO A 79 -5.67 -3.64 -22.33
N PRO A 80 -7.01 -3.52 -22.42
CA PRO A 80 -7.93 -4.62 -22.17
C PRO A 80 -7.84 -5.61 -23.35
N GLY A 81 -6.99 -6.63 -23.23
CA GLY A 81 -6.76 -7.64 -24.26
C GLY A 81 -5.78 -8.72 -23.80
N GLY A 82 -5.71 -9.82 -24.54
CA GLY A 82 -4.90 -11.00 -24.20
C GLY A 82 -4.26 -11.66 -25.42
N GLY A 83 -3.41 -10.94 -26.15
CA GLY A 83 -2.61 -11.54 -27.23
C GLY A 83 -1.40 -12.32 -26.69
N ARG A 84 -0.89 -13.33 -27.43
CA ARG A 84 0.33 -14.09 -27.03
C ARG A 84 1.55 -13.19 -26.80
N ASP A 85 1.71 -12.15 -27.62
CA ASP A 85 2.77 -11.15 -27.47
C ASP A 85 2.59 -10.26 -26.23
N GLN A 86 1.36 -10.09 -25.78
CA GLN A 86 1.02 -9.32 -24.60
C GLN A 86 1.48 -10.08 -23.35
N LEU A 87 1.26 -11.39 -23.28
CA LEU A 87 1.57 -12.24 -22.13
C LEU A 87 3.05 -12.20 -21.68
N ALA A 88 3.99 -12.22 -22.63
CA ALA A 88 5.42 -12.10 -22.32
C ALA A 88 5.76 -10.73 -21.68
N CYS A 89 5.14 -9.66 -22.19
CA CYS A 89 5.27 -8.33 -21.62
C CYS A 89 4.55 -8.20 -20.27
N GLU A 90 3.45 -8.93 -20.05
CA GLU A 90 2.78 -8.96 -18.74
C GLU A 90 3.73 -9.44 -17.67
N ALA A 91 4.42 -10.57 -17.90
CA ALA A 91 5.36 -11.12 -16.94
C ALA A 91 6.40 -10.10 -16.44
N ALA A 92 6.97 -9.29 -17.35
CA ALA A 92 7.90 -8.23 -17.00
C ALA A 92 7.26 -7.07 -16.21
N LEU A 93 5.97 -6.80 -16.40
CA LEU A 93 5.24 -5.69 -15.80
C LEU A 93 4.54 -6.03 -14.48
N ARG A 94 4.28 -7.33 -14.21
CA ARG A 94 3.57 -7.80 -13.01
C ARG A 94 4.15 -7.22 -11.71
N ALA A 95 5.48 -7.19 -11.57
CA ALA A 95 6.15 -6.63 -10.41
C ALA A 95 5.85 -5.12 -10.24
N GLY A 96 5.86 -4.37 -11.34
CA GLY A 96 5.52 -2.94 -11.34
C GLY A 96 4.06 -2.69 -10.99
N TRP A 97 3.14 -3.50 -11.49
CA TRP A 97 1.71 -3.41 -11.17
C TRP A 97 1.45 -3.71 -9.68
N LYS A 98 2.08 -4.76 -9.13
CA LYS A 98 2.02 -5.08 -7.69
C LYS A 98 2.48 -3.90 -6.83
N THR A 99 3.63 -3.31 -7.15
CA THR A 99 4.15 -2.14 -6.43
C THR A 99 3.17 -0.97 -6.52
N ASN A 100 2.65 -0.65 -7.71
CA ASN A 100 1.71 0.44 -7.87
C ASN A 100 0.40 0.22 -7.09
N PHE A 101 -0.13 -1.00 -7.10
CA PHE A 101 -1.32 -1.38 -6.35
C PHE A 101 -1.11 -1.17 -4.84
N ARG A 102 0.02 -1.67 -4.29
CA ARG A 102 0.33 -1.51 -2.86
C ARG A 102 0.48 -0.05 -2.45
N CYS A 103 1.13 0.76 -3.28
CA CYS A 103 1.23 2.20 -3.04
C CYS A 103 -0.15 2.86 -3.06
N ALA A 104 -1.00 2.54 -4.03
CA ALA A 104 -2.36 3.08 -4.13
C ALA A 104 -3.23 2.68 -2.92
N LEU A 105 -3.11 1.43 -2.46
CA LEU A 105 -3.77 0.96 -1.25
C LEU A 105 -3.31 1.72 -0.02
N ARG A 106 -1.99 1.89 0.17
CA ARG A 106 -1.43 2.63 1.31
C ARG A 106 -1.80 4.11 1.29
N SER A 107 -1.85 4.74 0.11
CA SER A 107 -2.21 6.16 -0.01
C SER A 107 -3.70 6.44 0.14
N THR A 108 -4.54 5.40 0.12
CA THR A 108 -5.99 5.56 0.19
C THR A 108 -6.42 5.73 1.64
N GLN A 109 -6.82 6.95 2.01
CA GLN A 109 -7.28 7.28 3.36
C GLN A 109 -8.63 6.65 3.75
N ARG A 110 -9.38 6.11 2.77
CA ARG A 110 -10.66 5.43 3.02
C ARG A 110 -10.53 4.05 3.67
N PHE A 111 -9.32 3.49 3.71
CA PHE A 111 -9.07 2.14 4.20
C PHE A 111 -8.21 2.17 5.46
N VAL A 112 -8.78 1.71 6.57
CA VAL A 112 -8.09 1.57 7.84
C VAL A 112 -7.67 0.11 7.99
N MET A 113 -6.37 -0.15 8.14
CA MET A 113 -5.88 -1.51 8.37
C MET A 113 -6.26 -1.97 9.78
N LEU A 114 -7.01 -3.07 9.88
CA LEU A 114 -7.41 -3.66 11.16
C LEU A 114 -6.48 -4.79 11.58
N GLN A 115 -6.07 -5.65 10.64
CA GLN A 115 -5.25 -6.82 10.93
C GLN A 115 -4.21 -7.02 9.82
N ASP A 116 -3.00 -7.40 10.24
CA ASP A 116 -1.90 -7.76 9.35
C ASP A 116 -1.56 -9.24 9.53
N ASN A 117 -2.18 -10.09 8.72
CA ASN A 117 -1.91 -11.53 8.65
C ASN A 117 -0.97 -11.85 7.48
N SER A 118 -0.14 -10.89 7.05
CA SER A 118 0.71 -11.11 5.86
C SER A 118 1.85 -12.12 6.07
N GLY A 119 2.22 -12.39 7.33
CA GLY A 119 3.19 -13.41 7.68
C GLY A 119 2.62 -14.83 7.76
N ASP A 120 1.32 -15.02 7.59
CA ASP A 120 0.70 -16.33 7.65
C ASP A 120 1.20 -17.21 6.48
N PRO A 121 1.73 -18.43 6.74
CA PRO A 121 2.28 -19.29 5.69
C PRO A 121 1.21 -19.95 4.82
N THR A 122 -0.02 -20.05 5.31
CA THR A 122 -1.13 -20.75 4.64
C THR A 122 -2.04 -19.76 3.93
N ASP A 123 -2.38 -18.66 4.59
CA ASP A 123 -3.33 -17.67 4.10
C ASP A 123 -2.84 -16.24 4.35
N PRO A 124 -1.77 -15.78 3.68
CA PRO A 124 -1.22 -14.45 3.89
C PRO A 124 -2.18 -13.36 3.39
N HIS A 125 -2.73 -12.55 4.29
CA HIS A 125 -3.68 -11.49 3.94
C HIS A 125 -3.66 -10.30 4.89
N LYS A 126 -4.28 -9.19 4.48
CA LYS A 126 -4.52 -8.02 5.34
C LYS A 126 -5.99 -7.69 5.37
N VAL A 127 -6.49 -7.31 6.53
CA VAL A 127 -7.89 -6.92 6.74
C VAL A 127 -7.98 -5.41 6.87
N TYR A 128 -8.90 -4.81 6.11
CA TYR A 128 -9.17 -3.39 6.10
C TYR A 128 -10.64 -3.13 6.41
N ALA A 129 -10.91 -2.03 7.09
CA ALA A 129 -12.24 -1.47 7.26
C ALA A 129 -12.38 -0.15 6.50
N LEU A 130 -13.61 0.18 6.13
CA LEU A 130 -13.95 1.51 5.62
C LEU A 130 -13.90 2.52 6.77
N SER A 131 -13.20 3.63 6.56
CA SER A 131 -13.28 4.76 7.48
C SER A 131 -14.70 5.34 7.46
N SER A 132 -15.28 5.55 8.65
CA SER A 132 -16.65 6.05 8.82
C SER A 132 -16.79 7.55 8.52
N GLU A 133 -15.69 8.30 8.40
CA GLU A 133 -15.77 9.76 8.48
C GLU A 133 -15.55 10.46 7.11
N PRO A 134 -16.53 11.28 6.65
CA PRO A 134 -16.27 12.45 5.81
C PRO A 134 -15.89 13.64 6.72
N GLY A 135 -14.59 13.81 7.00
CA GLY A 135 -14.09 15.02 7.66
C GLY A 135 -12.93 14.76 8.64
N CYS A 136 -11.80 15.43 8.37
CA CYS A 136 -10.82 15.90 9.36
C CYS A 136 -10.37 14.92 10.46
N ARG A 137 -9.19 14.30 10.30
CA ARG A 137 -8.39 13.88 11.47
C ARG A 137 -7.06 14.62 11.47
N GLY A 138 -7.07 15.77 12.13
CA GLY A 138 -5.88 16.27 12.81
C GLY A 138 -5.60 15.40 14.05
N GLU A 139 -4.31 15.29 14.34
CA GLU A 139 -3.69 14.81 15.58
C GLU A 139 -3.94 13.37 16.07
N GLU A 140 -2.85 12.61 15.96
CA GLU A 140 -2.49 11.49 16.82
C GLU A 140 -2.01 12.00 18.17
N PRO A 141 -2.65 11.65 19.31
CA PRO A 141 -1.99 11.69 20.60
C PRO A 141 -1.55 10.27 20.94
N HIS A 142 -0.32 9.93 20.55
CA HIS A 142 0.42 8.85 21.21
C HIS A 142 0.72 9.31 22.64
N GLY A 143 -0.10 8.85 23.58
CA GLY A 143 0.07 9.11 24.99
C GLY A 143 1.44 8.60 25.49
N ARG A 144 2.11 9.44 26.29
CA ARG A 144 3.08 8.96 27.26
C ARG A 144 2.75 9.58 28.61
N ALA A 145 2.53 8.69 29.57
CA ALA A 145 2.00 8.94 30.90
C ALA A 145 2.76 10.04 31.66
N ALA A 146 1.98 10.92 32.29
CA ALA A 146 2.43 11.81 33.34
C ALA A 146 2.60 11.02 34.65
N VAL A 147 3.71 11.25 35.34
CA VAL A 147 3.91 10.82 36.73
C VAL A 147 4.48 12.01 37.51
N GLY A 148 3.70 12.50 38.47
CA GLY A 148 4.12 13.09 39.76
C GLY A 148 5.09 14.28 39.83
N GLU A 149 4.54 15.46 40.11
CA GLU A 149 5.10 16.66 40.79
C GLU A 149 5.63 16.35 42.24
N PRO A 150 6.19 17.30 43.06
CA PRO A 150 6.53 18.73 42.84
C PRO A 150 7.91 19.21 43.42
N GLY A 151 8.37 20.37 42.92
CA GLY A 151 8.76 21.57 43.70
C GLY A 151 10.05 21.63 44.54
N ALA A 152 10.97 22.56 44.18
CA ALA A 152 11.46 23.67 45.02
C ALA A 152 12.85 24.23 44.59
N GLN A 153 12.81 25.37 43.89
CA GLN A 153 13.64 26.59 44.01
C GLN A 153 15.03 26.56 44.70
N ALA A 154 16.07 27.04 43.98
CA ALA A 154 16.72 28.36 44.20
C ALA A 154 18.21 28.42 43.78
N ARG A 155 18.48 29.26 42.76
CA ARG A 155 19.53 30.30 42.64
C ARG A 155 21.06 29.98 42.70
N HIS A 156 21.76 30.78 41.88
CA HIS A 156 23.18 31.23 41.92
C HIS A 156 24.26 30.42 41.18
N GLY A 157 24.68 30.97 40.02
CA GLY A 157 26.06 31.45 39.81
C GLY A 157 27.17 30.46 39.42
N PRO A 158 28.25 30.93 38.77
CA PRO A 158 28.95 30.22 37.70
C PRO A 158 30.36 29.72 38.08
N PHE A 159 30.90 28.69 37.40
CA PHE A 159 32.29 28.65 36.88
C PHE A 159 32.66 27.36 36.13
N ALA A 160 33.46 27.55 35.07
CA ALA A 160 34.50 26.73 34.45
C ALA A 160 34.49 25.19 34.49
N GLY A 161 34.87 24.60 33.34
CA GLY A 161 35.50 23.28 33.30
C GLY A 161 35.49 22.61 31.93
N SER A 162 36.51 22.88 31.12
CA SER A 162 36.85 22.09 29.93
C SER A 162 37.20 20.64 30.30
N CYS A 163 36.71 19.67 29.54
CA CYS A 163 37.35 18.36 29.43
C CYS A 163 37.10 17.72 28.06
N MET A 164 38.19 17.28 27.46
CA MET A 164 38.34 16.69 26.14
C MET A 164 38.03 15.18 26.24
N GLY A 165 37.45 14.57 25.20
CA GLY A 165 37.15 13.14 25.22
C GLY A 165 36.71 12.56 23.88
N SER A 166 37.71 12.23 23.07
CA SER A 166 37.79 11.27 21.98
C SER A 166 36.61 10.34 21.66
N GLY A 167 36.23 10.32 20.37
CA GLY A 167 36.21 9.10 19.54
C GLY A 167 35.03 8.13 19.68
N CYS A 168 33.99 8.30 18.85
CA CYS A 168 33.02 7.24 18.55
C CYS A 168 33.05 6.88 17.07
N ASN A 169 33.62 5.71 16.78
CA ASN A 169 33.67 5.05 15.49
C ASN A 169 32.25 4.71 14.99
N HIS A 170 31.85 5.29 13.86
CA HIS A 170 30.62 4.93 13.15
C HIS A 170 30.95 3.86 12.10
N SER A 171 30.66 2.60 12.40
CA SER A 171 30.50 1.56 11.38
C SER A 171 29.05 1.10 11.35
N ARG A 172 28.26 1.76 10.50
CA ARG A 172 26.97 1.27 10.00
C ARG A 172 27.25 0.45 8.75
N HIS A 173 27.00 -0.86 8.78
CA HIS A 173 26.69 -1.60 7.56
C HIS A 173 25.63 -2.67 7.87
N SER A 174 24.40 -2.37 7.48
CA SER A 174 23.34 -3.35 7.23
C SER A 174 23.15 -3.41 5.71
N TRP A 175 23.25 -4.61 5.16
CA TRP A 175 22.62 -5.02 3.91
C TRP A 175 21.79 -6.26 4.21
#